data_AF-A0A3M7TJC9-F1
#
_entry.id   AF-A0A3M7TJC9-F1
#
_cell.length_a   1.000
_cell.length_b   1.000
_cell.length_c   1.000
_cell.angle_alpha   90.00
_cell.angle_beta   90.00
_cell.angle_gamma   90.00
#
_symmetry.space_group_name_H-M   'P 1'
#
loop_
_entity.id
_entity.type
_entity.pdbx_description
1 polymer ?
#
loop_
_entity_poly.entity_id
_entity_poly.type
_entity_poly.pdbx_seq_one_letter_code
_entity_poly.pdbx_strand_id
1 'polypeptide(L)'
;MRRNITIFFALLSITFSFGQGKYGKYLNSKKLALAYKSVKESDKEDFYQQYYWLVKAEQLKTYPHLKDVKPVVLYEFVKKINPQNPTKKLDTRGKELRETSELSLNQYFKNKNFENNSVLIYNLETYVDPSKGEYYTKVDPEKIKELVPKELFSFNSLNRNLGEEKTYYLWIDKKKDKFSIVDIIPNEKEDKAFYTRLKQYLPNYKFSKYVPTVKKGNKTDKTDVDYYYIMPFEQNTDNIEYKTKDFKTFSLSQYKKAGEEWKGVEKPRK
;
A
#
# COMPACT_ATOMS: atom_id res chain seq x y z
N MET A 1 1.59 50.32 -7.22
CA MET A 1 0.51 49.33 -7.08
C MET A 1 0.08 48.81 -8.44
N ARG A 2 0.62 47.66 -8.88
CA ARG A 2 -0.01 46.78 -9.89
C ARG A 2 0.34 45.34 -9.49
N ARG A 3 -0.72 44.53 -9.40
CA ARG A 3 -0.80 43.22 -8.71
C ARG A 3 -0.14 42.11 -9.53
N ASN A 4 0.85 41.44 -8.94
CA ASN A 4 1.25 40.07 -9.27
C ASN A 4 0.40 39.13 -8.41
N ILE A 5 -0.72 38.63 -8.94
CA ILE A 5 -1.49 37.54 -8.31
C ILE A 5 -1.87 36.55 -9.41
N THR A 6 -0.90 35.75 -9.86
CA THR A 6 -1.18 34.66 -10.80
C THR A 6 -0.43 33.37 -10.47
N ILE A 7 0.15 33.23 -9.27
CA ILE A 7 0.93 32.03 -8.89
C ILE A 7 0.34 31.32 -7.64
N PHE A 8 -0.86 31.69 -7.18
CA PHE A 8 -1.44 31.13 -5.95
C PHE A 8 -2.65 30.19 -6.12
N PHE A 9 -2.96 29.75 -7.35
CA PHE A 9 -4.07 28.82 -7.62
C PHE A 9 -3.64 27.44 -8.16
N ALA A 10 -2.36 27.09 -8.08
CA ALA A 10 -1.85 25.78 -8.52
C ALA A 10 -1.61 24.77 -7.37
N LEU A 11 -1.99 25.08 -6.12
CA LEU A 11 -1.63 24.26 -4.94
C LEU A 11 -2.80 23.79 -4.06
N LEU A 12 -4.03 23.83 -4.56
CA LEU A 12 -5.22 23.36 -3.82
C LEU A 12 -6.09 22.40 -4.63
N SER A 13 -5.48 21.43 -5.29
CA SER A 13 -6.16 20.25 -5.86
C SER A 13 -5.55 18.96 -5.33
N ILE A 14 -5.62 18.76 -4.02
CA ILE A 14 -5.64 17.43 -3.41
C ILE A 14 -6.97 17.31 -2.64
N THR A 15 -8.06 17.57 -3.36
CA THR A 15 -9.40 17.17 -2.94
C THR A 15 -9.62 15.77 -3.48
N PHE A 16 -9.59 14.78 -2.59
CA PHE A 16 -10.15 13.44 -2.75
C PHE A 16 -10.53 13.02 -4.19
N SER A 17 -9.58 12.45 -4.94
CA SER A 17 -9.92 11.69 -6.14
C SER A 17 -10.52 10.34 -5.74
N PHE A 18 -11.71 10.35 -5.14
CA PHE A 18 -12.58 9.18 -5.15
C PHE A 18 -12.90 8.87 -6.61
N GLY A 19 -12.45 7.71 -7.09
CA GLY A 19 -12.90 7.15 -8.36
C GLY A 19 -12.35 7.83 -9.61
N GLN A 20 -11.09 7.58 -9.96
CA GLN A 20 -10.74 7.57 -11.38
C GLN A 20 -11.37 6.31 -12.01
N GLY A 21 -12.62 6.43 -12.46
CA GLY A 21 -13.39 5.40 -13.16
C GLY A 21 -14.90 5.58 -13.01
N LYS A 22 -15.67 5.25 -14.06
CA LYS A 22 -17.15 5.33 -14.13
C LYS A 22 -17.86 4.64 -12.95
N TYR A 23 -17.21 3.64 -12.37
CA TYR A 23 -17.75 2.82 -11.29
C TYR A 23 -17.26 3.25 -9.90
N GLY A 24 -16.37 4.24 -9.78
CA GLY A 24 -15.71 4.63 -8.51
C GLY A 24 -16.64 5.06 -7.37
N LYS A 25 -17.91 5.35 -7.68
CA LYS A 25 -18.98 5.58 -6.70
C LYS A 25 -19.36 4.34 -5.87
N TYR A 26 -19.05 3.14 -6.37
CA TYR A 26 -19.33 1.89 -5.67
C TYR A 26 -18.14 1.49 -4.79
N LEU A 27 -18.35 1.50 -3.48
CA LEU A 27 -17.39 1.02 -2.46
C LEU A 27 -17.75 -0.37 -1.93
N ASN A 28 -18.58 -1.12 -2.67
CA ASN A 28 -19.03 -2.45 -2.28
C ASN A 28 -19.25 -3.31 -3.52
N SER A 29 -18.70 -4.52 -3.51
CA SER A 29 -18.70 -5.45 -4.66
C SER A 29 -20.13 -5.84 -5.05
N LYS A 30 -20.98 -6.18 -4.08
CA LYS A 30 -22.39 -6.55 -4.31
C LYS A 30 -23.19 -5.42 -4.95
N LYS A 31 -23.03 -4.18 -4.49
CA LYS A 31 -23.67 -3.00 -5.11
C LYS A 31 -23.19 -2.79 -6.55
N LEU A 32 -21.90 -2.96 -6.82
CA LEU A 32 -21.35 -2.88 -8.17
C LEU A 32 -21.91 -3.99 -9.08
N ALA A 33 -21.95 -5.23 -8.59
CA ALA A 33 -22.49 -6.38 -9.33
C ALA A 33 -23.95 -6.19 -9.73
N LEU A 34 -24.77 -5.61 -8.85
CA LEU A 34 -26.17 -5.32 -9.15
C LEU A 34 -26.35 -4.28 -10.28
N ALA A 35 -25.35 -3.42 -10.50
CA ALA A 35 -25.34 -2.46 -11.60
C ALA A 35 -24.92 -3.07 -12.95
N TYR A 36 -24.54 -4.36 -12.99
CA TYR A 36 -23.98 -5.00 -14.18
C TYR A 36 -24.86 -4.90 -15.43
N LYS A 37 -26.20 -4.95 -15.28
CA LYS A 37 -27.13 -4.79 -16.40
C LYS A 37 -26.97 -3.48 -17.18
N SER A 38 -26.37 -2.45 -16.56
CA SER A 38 -26.12 -1.14 -17.17
C SER A 38 -24.69 -0.97 -17.71
N VAL A 39 -23.86 -2.00 -17.58
CA VAL A 39 -22.46 -1.99 -18.04
C VAL A 39 -22.45 -2.17 -19.55
N LYS A 40 -21.82 -1.22 -20.26
CA LYS A 40 -21.60 -1.31 -21.71
C LYS A 40 -20.37 -2.16 -21.98
N GLU A 41 -20.30 -2.72 -23.18
CA GLU A 41 -19.15 -3.50 -23.66
C GLU A 41 -17.83 -2.74 -23.49
N SER A 42 -17.81 -1.47 -23.89
CA SER A 42 -16.65 -0.58 -23.77
C SER A 42 -16.14 -0.37 -22.35
N ASP A 43 -16.97 -0.64 -21.34
CA ASP A 43 -16.69 -0.33 -19.93
C ASP A 43 -16.42 -1.59 -19.11
N LYS A 44 -16.42 -2.78 -19.74
CA LYS A 44 -16.26 -4.06 -19.04
C LYS A 44 -14.90 -4.21 -18.37
N GLU A 45 -13.83 -3.74 -19.03
CA GLU A 45 -12.48 -3.79 -18.48
C GLU A 45 -12.40 -3.04 -17.15
N ASP A 46 -12.88 -1.79 -17.12
CA ASP A 46 -12.95 -0.97 -15.91
C ASP A 46 -13.89 -1.57 -14.86
N PHE A 47 -15.03 -2.13 -15.28
CA PHE A 47 -15.98 -2.77 -14.39
C PHE A 47 -15.36 -3.96 -13.65
N TYR A 48 -14.77 -4.91 -14.39
CA TYR A 48 -14.18 -6.11 -13.81
C TYR A 48 -12.94 -5.79 -12.98
N GLN A 49 -12.12 -4.84 -13.43
CA GLN A 49 -10.98 -4.36 -12.66
C GLN A 49 -11.43 -3.77 -11.31
N GLN A 50 -12.47 -2.93 -11.31
CA GLN A 50 -12.98 -2.36 -10.08
C GLN A 50 -13.65 -3.41 -9.18
N TYR A 51 -14.40 -4.34 -9.75
CA TYR A 51 -15.00 -5.43 -9.00
C TYR A 51 -13.94 -6.29 -8.30
N TYR A 52 -12.83 -6.59 -8.99
CA TYR A 52 -11.67 -7.26 -8.41
C TYR A 52 -11.10 -6.50 -7.19
N TRP A 53 -10.84 -5.20 -7.34
CA TRP A 53 -10.32 -4.39 -6.22
C TRP A 53 -11.27 -4.37 -5.02
N LEU A 54 -12.58 -4.25 -5.26
CA LEU A 54 -13.59 -4.28 -4.20
C LEU A 54 -13.61 -5.60 -3.45
N VAL A 55 -13.60 -6.73 -4.17
CA VAL A 55 -13.59 -8.05 -3.54
C VAL A 55 -12.33 -8.24 -2.69
N LYS A 56 -11.16 -7.88 -3.19
CA LYS A 56 -9.90 -7.99 -2.42
C LYS A 56 -9.90 -7.07 -1.19
N ALA A 57 -10.45 -5.86 -1.30
CA ALA A 57 -10.56 -4.94 -0.17
C ALA A 57 -11.55 -5.43 0.90
N GLU A 58 -12.68 -5.99 0.47
CA GLU A 58 -13.66 -6.62 1.37
C GLU A 58 -13.08 -7.86 2.05
N GLN A 59 -12.28 -8.66 1.34
CA GLN A 59 -11.53 -9.78 1.94
C GLN A 59 -10.53 -9.30 2.99
N LEU A 60 -9.79 -8.21 2.75
CA LEU A 60 -8.92 -7.63 3.78
C LEU A 60 -9.72 -7.15 5.00
N LYS A 61 -10.94 -6.65 4.77
CA LYS A 61 -11.78 -6.09 5.84
C LYS A 61 -12.29 -7.14 6.83
N THR A 62 -12.30 -8.43 6.44
CA THR A 62 -12.72 -9.52 7.34
C THR A 62 -11.71 -9.79 8.45
N TYR A 63 -10.46 -9.33 8.32
CA TYR A 63 -9.43 -9.57 9.32
C TYR A 63 -9.63 -8.68 10.57
N PRO A 64 -9.63 -9.26 11.79
CA PRO A 64 -9.95 -8.53 13.02
C PRO A 64 -9.09 -7.28 13.29
N HIS A 65 -7.80 -7.33 12.96
CA HIS A 65 -6.87 -6.21 13.15
C HIS A 65 -7.07 -5.07 12.12
N LEU A 66 -7.87 -5.29 11.06
CA LEU A 66 -8.25 -4.27 10.07
C LEU A 66 -9.71 -3.80 10.23
N LYS A 67 -10.42 -4.27 11.27
CA LYS A 67 -11.84 -3.95 11.50
C LYS A 67 -12.14 -2.47 11.67
N ASP A 68 -11.15 -1.68 12.07
CA ASP A 68 -11.29 -0.23 12.27
C ASP A 68 -10.79 0.58 11.05
N VAL A 69 -10.13 -0.06 10.06
CA VAL A 69 -9.64 0.62 8.85
C VAL A 69 -10.79 0.90 7.89
N LYS A 70 -11.01 2.14 7.48
CA LYS A 70 -12.13 2.49 6.59
C LYS A 70 -12.09 1.70 5.28
N PRO A 71 -13.23 1.23 4.73
CA PRO A 71 -13.25 0.46 3.48
C PRO A 71 -12.57 1.16 2.30
N VAL A 72 -12.73 2.48 2.16
CA VAL A 72 -12.05 3.27 1.11
C VAL A 72 -10.52 3.15 1.20
N VAL A 73 -9.95 3.11 2.40
CA VAL A 73 -8.50 3.02 2.60
C VAL A 73 -8.00 1.67 2.09
N LEU A 74 -8.70 0.58 2.42
CA LEU A 74 -8.35 -0.76 1.94
C LEU A 74 -8.54 -0.88 0.42
N TYR A 75 -9.58 -0.26 -0.13
CA TYR A 75 -9.80 -0.22 -1.57
C TYR A 75 -8.65 0.47 -2.31
N GLU A 76 -8.25 1.65 -1.86
CA GLU A 76 -7.15 2.40 -2.48
C GLU A 76 -5.80 1.73 -2.25
N PHE A 77 -5.60 1.08 -1.10
CA PHE A 77 -4.44 0.21 -0.87
C PHE A 77 -4.38 -0.93 -1.89
N VAL A 78 -5.47 -1.69 -2.03
CA VAL A 78 -5.59 -2.80 -2.98
C VAL A 78 -5.34 -2.34 -4.42
N LYS A 79 -5.91 -1.20 -4.82
CA LYS A 79 -5.72 -0.61 -6.15
C LYS A 79 -4.25 -0.29 -6.43
N LYS A 80 -3.53 0.25 -5.45
CA LYS A 80 -2.10 0.58 -5.59
C LYS A 80 -1.21 -0.65 -5.71
N ILE A 81 -1.50 -1.71 -4.95
CA ILE A 81 -0.68 -2.93 -4.99
C ILE A 81 -1.07 -3.89 -6.12
N ASN A 82 -2.23 -3.66 -6.76
CA ASN A 82 -2.73 -4.41 -7.92
C ASN A 82 -3.13 -3.45 -9.06
N PRO A 83 -2.18 -2.74 -9.69
CA PRO A 83 -2.46 -1.70 -10.68
C PRO A 83 -2.99 -2.27 -12.01
N GLN A 84 -4.00 -1.64 -12.63
CA GLN A 84 -4.69 -2.11 -13.86
C GLN A 84 -3.72 -2.66 -14.93
N ASN A 85 -3.94 -3.89 -15.43
CA ASN A 85 -3.19 -4.51 -16.53
C ASN A 85 -4.00 -4.41 -17.84
N PRO A 86 -3.72 -3.40 -18.67
CA PRO A 86 -4.60 -3.07 -19.78
C PRO A 86 -4.53 -4.09 -20.90
N THR A 87 -5.66 -4.34 -21.59
CA THR A 87 -5.73 -5.36 -22.66
C THR A 87 -4.67 -5.20 -23.75
N LYS A 88 -4.31 -3.95 -24.05
CA LYS A 88 -3.25 -3.60 -25.03
C LYS A 88 -1.85 -4.10 -24.66
N LYS A 89 -1.58 -4.42 -23.39
CA LYS A 89 -0.29 -4.94 -22.93
C LYS A 89 -0.20 -6.47 -23.00
N LEU A 90 -1.31 -7.15 -23.26
CA LEU A 90 -1.37 -8.60 -23.29
C LEU A 90 -0.86 -9.15 -24.63
N ASP A 91 -0.21 -10.31 -24.56
CA ASP A 91 0.10 -11.14 -25.72
C ASP A 91 -1.18 -11.83 -26.26
N THR A 92 -1.04 -12.54 -27.38
CA THR A 92 -2.18 -13.21 -28.02
C THR A 92 -2.86 -14.20 -27.07
N ARG A 93 -2.07 -15.00 -26.34
CA ARG A 93 -2.61 -15.98 -25.40
C ARG A 93 -3.35 -15.33 -24.24
N GLY A 94 -2.82 -14.24 -23.70
CA GLY A 94 -3.46 -13.48 -22.64
C GLY A 94 -4.78 -12.85 -23.07
N LYS A 95 -4.89 -12.38 -24.32
CA LYS A 95 -6.15 -11.87 -24.89
C LYS A 95 -7.21 -12.97 -24.96
N GLU A 96 -6.86 -14.16 -25.49
CA GLU A 96 -7.79 -15.30 -25.56
C GLU A 96 -8.29 -15.73 -24.17
N LEU A 97 -7.39 -15.77 -23.18
CA LEU A 97 -7.73 -16.11 -21.80
C LEU A 97 -8.67 -15.07 -21.18
N ARG A 98 -8.42 -13.78 -21.45
CA ARG A 98 -9.28 -12.67 -21.00
C ARG A 98 -10.66 -12.77 -21.62
N GLU A 99 -10.76 -12.98 -22.93
CA GLU A 99 -12.04 -13.14 -23.65
C GLU A 99 -12.84 -14.34 -23.11
N THR A 100 -12.18 -15.48 -22.94
CA THR A 100 -12.81 -16.70 -22.37
C THR A 100 -13.33 -16.45 -20.95
N SER A 101 -12.51 -15.81 -20.11
CA SER A 101 -12.89 -15.46 -18.74
C SER A 101 -14.07 -14.50 -18.72
N GLU A 102 -14.09 -13.54 -19.66
CA GLU A 102 -15.17 -12.58 -19.78
C GLU A 102 -16.51 -13.25 -20.07
N LEU A 103 -16.55 -14.21 -21.00
CA LEU A 103 -17.76 -14.96 -21.32
C LEU A 103 -18.34 -15.63 -20.07
N SER A 104 -17.48 -16.24 -19.24
CA SER A 104 -17.88 -16.85 -17.98
C SER A 104 -18.37 -15.82 -16.96
N LEU A 105 -17.62 -14.73 -16.76
CA LEU A 105 -18.00 -13.64 -15.85
C LEU A 105 -19.36 -13.05 -16.25
N ASN A 106 -19.57 -12.78 -17.54
CA ASN A 106 -20.82 -12.24 -18.06
C ASN A 106 -22.02 -13.11 -17.62
N GLN A 107 -21.88 -14.44 -17.60
CA GLN A 107 -22.95 -15.36 -17.15
C GLN A 107 -23.22 -15.21 -15.66
N TYR A 108 -22.18 -15.19 -14.81
CA TYR A 108 -22.34 -15.04 -13.37
C TYR A 108 -23.04 -13.74 -13.00
N PHE A 109 -22.62 -12.61 -13.58
CA PHE A 109 -23.21 -11.31 -13.27
C PHE A 109 -24.65 -11.17 -13.82
N LYS A 110 -24.95 -11.71 -15.02
CA LYS A 110 -26.33 -11.75 -15.56
C LYS A 110 -27.27 -12.54 -14.66
N ASN A 111 -26.80 -13.69 -14.16
CA ASN A 111 -27.57 -14.60 -13.32
C ASN A 111 -27.54 -14.24 -11.84
N LYS A 112 -26.86 -13.14 -11.46
CA LYS A 112 -26.67 -12.69 -10.07
C LYS A 112 -26.01 -13.74 -9.15
N ASN A 113 -25.18 -14.61 -9.72
CA ASN A 113 -24.45 -15.65 -8.99
C ASN A 113 -23.03 -15.19 -8.66
N PHE A 114 -22.91 -14.18 -7.80
CA PHE A 114 -21.62 -13.53 -7.46
C PHE A 114 -21.24 -13.63 -5.98
N GLU A 115 -22.11 -14.20 -5.13
CA GLU A 115 -21.82 -14.39 -3.71
C GLU A 115 -21.07 -15.71 -3.47
N ASN A 116 -19.98 -15.67 -2.69
CA ASN A 116 -19.21 -16.85 -2.24
C ASN A 116 -18.82 -17.85 -3.35
N ASN A 117 -18.56 -17.35 -4.56
CA ASN A 117 -18.29 -18.19 -5.73
C ASN A 117 -16.81 -18.19 -6.10
N SER A 118 -16.10 -19.26 -5.73
CA SER A 118 -14.66 -19.41 -6.00
C SER A 118 -14.32 -19.46 -7.49
N VAL A 119 -15.20 -20.03 -8.32
CA VAL A 119 -15.03 -20.11 -9.78
C VAL A 119 -15.11 -18.73 -10.41
N LEU A 120 -16.05 -17.89 -9.96
CA LEU A 120 -16.11 -16.49 -10.38
C LEU A 120 -14.82 -15.75 -10.02
N ILE A 121 -14.28 -15.94 -8.81
CA ILE A 121 -13.02 -15.30 -8.39
C ILE A 121 -11.85 -15.74 -9.27
N TYR A 122 -11.78 -17.03 -9.63
CA TYR A 122 -10.74 -17.53 -10.51
C TYR A 122 -10.82 -16.94 -11.92
N ASN A 123 -12.03 -16.85 -12.48
CA ASN A 123 -12.25 -16.20 -13.79
C ASN A 123 -11.94 -14.70 -13.72
N LEU A 124 -12.27 -14.05 -12.61
CA LEU A 124 -11.97 -12.64 -12.39
C LEU A 124 -10.46 -12.39 -12.32
N GLU A 125 -9.73 -13.22 -11.58
CA GLU A 125 -8.26 -13.20 -11.51
C GLU A 125 -7.64 -13.42 -12.90
N THR A 126 -8.15 -14.41 -13.64
CA THR A 126 -7.70 -14.69 -15.02
C THR A 126 -8.01 -13.53 -15.96
N TYR A 127 -9.15 -12.85 -15.79
CA TYR A 127 -9.50 -11.68 -16.58
C TYR A 127 -8.55 -10.51 -16.31
N VAL A 128 -8.33 -10.15 -15.04
CA VAL A 128 -7.50 -8.99 -14.70
C VAL A 128 -6.01 -9.24 -14.93
N ASP A 129 -5.55 -10.49 -14.81
CA ASP A 129 -4.15 -10.87 -14.98
C ASP A 129 -3.94 -12.23 -15.65
N PRO A 130 -4.18 -12.31 -16.97
CA PRO A 130 -4.06 -13.57 -17.70
C PRO A 130 -2.65 -14.18 -17.63
N SER A 131 -1.60 -13.35 -17.52
CA SER A 131 -0.20 -13.78 -17.46
C SER A 131 0.23 -14.25 -16.07
N LYS A 132 -0.61 -14.06 -15.04
CA LYS A 132 -0.30 -14.36 -13.63
C LYS A 132 0.97 -13.65 -13.14
N GLY A 133 1.22 -12.45 -13.65
CA GLY A 133 2.41 -11.66 -13.35
C GLY A 133 2.18 -10.69 -12.20
N GLU A 134 1.18 -9.80 -12.32
CA GLU A 134 1.02 -8.65 -11.43
C GLU A 134 0.03 -8.90 -10.26
N TYR A 135 -1.03 -9.66 -10.48
CA TYR A 135 -2.19 -9.85 -9.58
C TYR A 135 -2.27 -11.22 -8.95
N TYR A 136 -1.33 -12.10 -9.32
CA TYR A 136 -1.06 -13.34 -8.61
C TYR A 136 -0.30 -13.10 -7.29
N THR A 137 -0.07 -11.83 -6.97
CA THR A 137 0.37 -11.31 -5.68
C THR A 137 -0.76 -11.41 -4.65
N LYS A 138 -0.65 -12.37 -3.72
CA LYS A 138 -1.62 -12.52 -2.63
C LYS A 138 -1.07 -11.87 -1.37
N VAL A 139 -1.83 -10.94 -0.78
CA VAL A 139 -1.58 -10.50 0.60
C VAL A 139 -1.77 -11.70 1.51
N ASP A 140 -0.72 -12.05 2.25
CA ASP A 140 -0.75 -13.12 3.24
C ASP A 140 -1.37 -12.58 4.54
N PRO A 141 -2.58 -13.03 4.92
CA PRO A 141 -3.29 -12.49 6.07
C PRO A 141 -2.56 -12.67 7.39
N GLU A 142 -1.84 -13.78 7.53
CA GLU A 142 -1.11 -14.12 8.77
C GLU A 142 0.15 -13.26 8.92
N LYS A 143 0.62 -12.67 7.82
CA LYS A 143 1.77 -11.77 7.78
C LYS A 143 1.37 -10.28 7.77
N ILE A 144 0.11 -9.95 8.00
CA ILE A 144 -0.31 -8.56 8.25
C ILE A 144 0.02 -8.22 9.70
N LYS A 145 0.75 -7.12 9.92
CA LYS A 145 1.11 -6.67 11.28
C LYS A 145 0.69 -5.23 11.48
N GLU A 146 0.09 -4.95 12.62
CA GLU A 146 -0.14 -3.59 13.11
C GLU A 146 1.14 -3.11 13.81
N LEU A 147 1.88 -2.21 13.17
CA LEU A 147 3.13 -1.68 13.68
C LEU A 147 2.89 -0.53 14.66
N VAL A 148 1.89 0.30 14.38
CA VAL A 148 1.41 1.35 15.28
C VAL A 148 -0.12 1.30 15.33
N PRO A 149 -0.73 1.22 16.53
CA PRO A 149 -2.17 1.03 16.68
C PRO A 149 -3.04 1.97 15.84
N LYS A 150 -3.73 1.37 14.88
CA LYS A 150 -4.67 1.95 13.91
C LYS A 150 -4.03 3.02 13.00
N GLU A 151 -2.71 3.12 12.94
CA GLU A 151 -1.97 4.16 12.19
C GLU A 151 -0.99 3.60 11.18
N LEU A 152 -0.28 2.50 11.50
CA LEU A 152 0.71 1.93 10.61
C LEU A 152 0.58 0.42 10.58
N PHE A 153 0.44 -0.12 9.38
CA PHE A 153 0.29 -1.55 9.13
C PHE A 153 1.32 -2.00 8.09
N SER A 154 1.91 -3.18 8.28
CA SER A 154 2.68 -3.86 7.24
C SER A 154 1.86 -4.97 6.60
N PHE A 155 1.91 -5.05 5.27
CA PHE A 155 1.28 -6.07 4.46
C PHE A 155 2.35 -6.79 3.66
N ASN A 156 2.55 -8.08 3.93
CA ASN A 156 3.41 -8.91 3.10
C ASN A 156 2.59 -9.53 1.98
N SER A 157 3.16 -9.51 0.80
CA SER A 157 2.57 -10.05 -0.40
C SER A 157 3.55 -11.00 -1.07
N LEU A 158 3.04 -12.11 -1.60
CA LEU A 158 3.84 -13.10 -2.31
C LEU A 158 3.33 -13.20 -3.75
N ASN A 159 4.20 -12.94 -4.72
CA ASN A 159 3.96 -13.32 -6.09
C ASN A 159 4.12 -14.85 -6.20
N ARG A 160 3.01 -15.58 -6.33
CA ARG A 160 3.05 -17.05 -6.32
C ARG A 160 3.72 -17.67 -7.56
N ASN A 161 3.91 -16.90 -8.63
CA ASN A 161 4.57 -17.38 -9.85
C ASN A 161 6.08 -17.16 -9.76
N LEU A 162 6.50 -15.96 -9.35
CA LEU A 162 7.92 -15.59 -9.24
C LEU A 162 8.56 -16.02 -7.91
N GLY A 163 7.75 -16.33 -6.89
CA GLY A 163 8.23 -16.57 -5.53
C GLY A 163 8.71 -15.31 -4.80
N GLU A 164 8.50 -14.13 -5.38
CA GLU A 164 8.97 -12.86 -4.85
C GLU A 164 8.06 -12.34 -3.73
N GLU A 165 8.64 -12.06 -2.56
CA GLU A 165 7.96 -11.40 -1.47
C GLU A 165 8.18 -9.88 -1.51
N LYS A 166 7.11 -9.13 -1.28
CA LYS A 166 7.15 -7.67 -1.14
C LYS A 166 6.33 -7.21 0.05
N THR A 167 6.92 -6.32 0.83
CA THR A 167 6.28 -5.69 2.00
C THR A 167 5.80 -4.29 1.64
N TYR A 168 4.54 -4.00 1.97
CA TYR A 168 3.95 -2.67 1.84
C TYR A 168 3.62 -2.10 3.22
N TYR A 169 3.81 -0.79 3.41
CA TYR A 169 3.43 -0.11 4.65
C TYR A 169 2.29 0.85 4.38
N LEU A 170 1.14 0.60 5.00
CA LEU A 170 -0.03 1.48 4.96
C LEU A 170 -0.01 2.39 6.18
N TRP A 171 0.21 3.68 5.94
CA TRP A 171 0.14 4.72 6.95
C TRP A 171 -1.21 5.47 6.86
N ILE A 172 -1.87 5.65 8.00
CA ILE A 172 -3.18 6.29 8.14
C ILE A 172 -3.05 7.49 9.08
N ASP A 173 -3.19 8.70 8.53
CA ASP A 173 -3.37 9.92 9.29
C ASP A 173 -4.84 10.04 9.69
N LYS A 174 -5.15 9.57 10.90
CA LYS A 174 -6.51 9.64 11.46
C LYS A 174 -7.04 11.07 11.58
N LYS A 175 -6.17 12.06 11.81
CA LYS A 175 -6.60 13.45 12.01
C LYS A 175 -7.09 14.06 10.70
N LYS A 176 -6.41 13.74 9.60
CA LYS A 176 -6.73 14.29 8.27
C LYS A 176 -7.59 13.37 7.42
N ASP A 177 -7.93 12.18 7.94
CA ASP A 177 -8.58 11.12 7.19
C ASP A 177 -7.85 10.78 5.87
N LYS A 178 -6.52 10.83 5.92
CA LYS A 178 -5.63 10.57 4.78
C LYS A 178 -4.91 9.25 5.01
N PHE A 179 -4.58 8.59 3.92
CA PHE A 179 -3.77 7.38 3.93
C PHE A 179 -2.68 7.48 2.87
N SER A 180 -1.61 6.73 3.06
CA SER A 180 -0.51 6.63 2.09
C SER A 180 0.13 5.26 2.20
N ILE A 181 0.58 4.75 1.05
CA ILE A 181 1.58 3.68 1.06
C ILE A 181 2.92 4.38 1.14
N VAL A 182 3.71 4.01 2.13
CA VAL A 182 4.97 4.68 2.45
C VAL A 182 6.11 3.68 2.43
N ASP A 183 7.32 4.19 2.22
CA ASP A 183 8.54 3.41 2.44
C ASP A 183 9.01 3.64 3.87
N ILE A 184 9.42 2.56 4.51
CA ILE A 184 9.98 2.62 5.86
C ILE A 184 11.50 2.74 5.84
N ILE A 185 12.13 2.35 4.73
CA ILE A 185 13.55 2.48 4.49
C ILE A 185 13.78 3.81 3.76
N PRO A 186 14.65 4.70 4.26
CA PRO A 186 14.97 5.97 3.60
C PRO A 186 15.46 5.75 2.17
N ASN A 187 15.15 6.65 1.24
CA ASN A 187 15.59 6.50 -0.14
C ASN A 187 17.02 7.07 -0.28
N GLU A 188 17.99 6.26 -0.72
CA GLU A 188 19.40 6.71 -0.79
C GLU A 188 19.64 7.92 -1.69
N LYS A 189 18.81 8.11 -2.73
CA LYS A 189 18.92 9.27 -3.64
C LYS A 189 18.32 10.54 -3.04
N GLU A 190 17.27 10.41 -2.23
CA GLU A 190 16.49 11.54 -1.67
C GLU A 190 16.99 11.93 -0.27
N ASP A 191 17.28 10.97 0.61
CA ASP A 191 17.73 11.15 1.99
C ASP A 191 19.27 11.13 2.13
N LYS A 192 19.99 11.88 1.29
CA LYS A 192 21.47 11.87 1.28
C LYS A 192 22.08 12.14 2.66
N ALA A 193 21.53 13.11 3.40
CA ALA A 193 22.04 13.48 4.73
C ALA A 193 21.92 12.34 5.75
N PHE A 194 20.84 11.55 5.68
CA PHE A 194 20.66 10.36 6.50
C PHE A 194 21.76 9.34 6.20
N TYR A 195 22.00 9.03 4.93
CA TYR A 195 22.99 8.05 4.51
C TYR A 195 24.43 8.49 4.78
N THR A 196 24.76 9.78 4.60
CA THR A 196 26.06 10.32 5.00
C THR A 196 26.31 10.09 6.49
N ARG A 197 25.31 10.37 7.33
CA ARG A 197 25.43 10.21 8.78
C ARG A 197 25.46 8.74 9.20
N LEU A 198 24.66 7.89 8.57
CA LEU A 198 24.70 6.45 8.78
C LEU A 198 26.08 5.88 8.45
N LYS A 199 26.62 6.20 7.27
CA LYS A 199 27.93 5.71 6.82
C LYS A 199 29.09 6.24 7.67
N GLN A 200 28.95 7.41 8.29
CA GLN A 200 29.93 7.93 9.26
C GLN A 200 30.09 7.00 10.48
N TYR A 201 28.99 6.43 10.99
CA TYR A 201 29.03 5.58 12.17
C TYR A 201 29.16 4.09 11.83
N LEU A 202 28.47 3.64 10.77
CA LEU A 202 28.34 2.25 10.32
C LEU A 202 28.51 2.19 8.78
N PRO A 203 29.74 2.25 8.25
CA PRO A 203 30.00 2.35 6.80
C PRO A 203 29.49 1.16 5.99
N ASN A 204 29.39 -0.02 6.60
CA ASN A 204 28.98 -1.26 5.95
C ASN A 204 27.52 -1.67 6.28
N TYR A 205 26.73 -0.78 6.89
CA TYR A 205 25.36 -1.10 7.30
C TYR A 205 24.48 -1.44 6.09
N LYS A 206 23.68 -2.50 6.23
CA LYS A 206 22.67 -2.91 5.25
C LYS A 206 21.33 -3.06 5.95
N PHE A 207 20.28 -2.53 5.33
CA PHE A 207 18.93 -2.69 5.83
C PHE A 207 18.47 -4.14 5.70
N SER A 208 17.81 -4.63 6.75
CA SER A 208 17.14 -5.92 6.72
C SER A 208 15.90 -5.87 5.81
N LYS A 209 15.60 -7.00 5.16
CA LYS A 209 14.34 -7.20 4.43
C LYS A 209 13.14 -7.50 5.35
N TYR A 210 13.39 -7.79 6.63
CA TYR A 210 12.32 -8.15 7.57
C TYR A 210 11.59 -6.92 8.08
N VAL A 211 10.33 -7.13 8.48
CA VAL A 211 9.46 -6.09 9.02
C VAL A 211 10.11 -5.48 10.28
N PRO A 212 10.31 -4.14 10.32
CA PRO A 212 10.93 -3.49 11.46
C PRO A 212 9.97 -3.40 12.64
N THR A 213 10.51 -2.99 13.79
CA THR A 213 9.68 -2.50 14.89
C THR A 213 9.49 -0.99 14.76
N VAL A 214 8.30 -0.50 15.09
CA VAL A 214 7.98 0.93 15.04
C VAL A 214 7.33 1.34 16.34
N LYS A 215 7.78 2.46 16.90
CA LYS A 215 7.20 3.07 18.10
C LYS A 215 6.86 4.53 17.83
N LYS A 216 5.75 5.00 18.38
CA LYS A 216 5.40 6.42 18.35
C LYS A 216 6.16 7.14 19.45
N GLY A 217 6.61 8.36 19.17
CA GLY A 217 7.28 9.23 20.13
C GLY A 217 6.42 9.55 21.34
N ASN A 218 7.06 10.10 22.37
CA ASN A 218 6.44 10.34 23.66
C ASN A 218 5.33 11.39 23.55
N LYS A 219 4.12 11.02 23.99
CA LYS A 219 2.94 11.90 23.98
C LYS A 219 3.09 13.15 24.86
N THR A 220 3.93 13.10 25.88
CA THR A 220 4.13 14.23 26.80
C THR A 220 5.16 15.24 26.29
N ASP A 221 6.00 14.87 25.32
CA ASP A 221 6.97 15.76 24.70
C ASP A 221 6.43 16.28 23.36
N LYS A 222 6.07 17.56 23.33
CA LYS A 222 5.54 18.23 22.11
C LYS A 222 6.50 18.18 20.93
N THR A 223 7.81 18.04 21.17
CA THR A 223 8.81 17.96 20.11
C THR A 223 8.96 16.54 19.56
N ASP A 224 8.45 15.54 20.28
CA ASP A 224 8.63 14.12 19.99
C ASP A 224 7.34 13.40 19.55
N VAL A 225 6.18 13.89 19.99
CA VAL A 225 4.87 13.25 19.82
C VAL A 225 4.48 12.88 18.37
N ASP A 226 5.02 13.60 17.39
CA ASP A 226 4.72 13.40 15.97
C ASP A 226 5.73 12.45 15.27
N TYR A 227 6.78 12.00 15.97
CA TYR A 227 7.77 11.09 15.40
C TYR A 227 7.34 9.63 15.49
N TYR A 228 7.72 8.89 14.45
CA TYR A 228 7.77 7.43 14.43
C TYR A 228 9.23 7.02 14.49
N TYR A 229 9.59 6.27 15.53
CA TYR A 229 10.90 5.66 15.71
C TYR A 229 10.88 4.26 15.10
N ILE A 230 11.81 3.99 14.21
CA ILE A 230 11.91 2.78 13.42
C ILE A 230 13.24 2.11 13.78
N MET A 231 13.15 0.84 14.15
CA MET A 231 14.30 -0.01 14.39
C MET A 231 14.18 -1.23 13.46
N PRO A 232 15.06 -1.35 12.44
CA PRO A 232 15.13 -2.52 11.57
C PRO A 232 15.32 -3.81 12.37
N PHE A 233 14.92 -4.92 11.77
CA PHE A 233 15.16 -6.22 12.37
C PHE A 233 16.68 -6.47 12.52
N GLU A 234 17.09 -6.89 13.71
CA GLU A 234 18.49 -7.23 14.01
C GLU A 234 18.88 -8.53 13.30
N GLN A 235 19.49 -8.43 12.12
CA GLN A 235 20.12 -9.57 11.45
C GLN A 235 21.60 -9.73 11.81
N ASN A 236 22.24 -8.64 12.26
CA ASN A 236 23.66 -8.56 12.57
C ASN A 236 23.84 -7.91 13.95
N THR A 237 25.09 -7.81 14.38
CA THR A 237 25.49 -7.16 15.63
C THR A 237 25.42 -5.63 15.60
N ASP A 238 25.41 -5.02 14.40
CA ASP A 238 25.19 -3.59 14.21
C ASP A 238 23.70 -3.28 14.03
N ASN A 239 23.20 -2.24 14.71
CA ASN A 239 21.81 -1.83 14.61
C ASN A 239 21.65 -0.30 14.64
N ILE A 240 20.49 0.19 14.21
CA ILE A 240 20.15 1.61 14.18
C ILE A 240 18.72 1.84 14.67
N GLU A 241 18.50 3.03 15.20
CA GLU A 241 17.18 3.60 15.38
C GLU A 241 17.14 4.94 14.64
N TYR A 242 16.09 5.15 13.86
CA TYR A 242 15.88 6.40 13.13
C TYR A 242 14.43 6.81 13.21
N LYS A 243 14.17 8.09 12.93
CA LYS A 243 12.85 8.66 13.09
C LYS A 243 12.40 9.50 11.91
N THR A 244 11.08 9.54 11.73
CA THR A 244 10.39 10.33 10.70
C THR A 244 9.07 10.86 11.23
N LYS A 245 8.59 11.98 10.67
CA LYS A 245 7.24 12.51 10.94
C LYS A 245 6.25 12.17 9.83
N ASP A 246 6.75 11.86 8.63
CA ASP A 246 5.98 11.85 7.40
C ASP A 246 6.31 10.70 6.46
N PHE A 247 7.27 9.84 6.83
CA PHE A 247 7.83 8.76 6.00
C PHE A 247 8.38 9.24 4.65
N LYS A 248 8.85 10.49 4.61
CA LYS A 248 9.56 11.08 3.46
C LYS A 248 10.95 11.56 3.84
N THR A 249 11.07 12.11 5.05
CA THR A 249 12.33 12.60 5.57
C THR A 249 12.71 11.81 6.82
N PHE A 250 13.95 11.36 6.85
CA PHE A 250 14.45 10.50 7.93
C PHE A 250 15.66 11.10 8.63
N SER A 251 15.76 10.84 9.93
CA SER A 251 16.88 11.28 10.75
C SER A 251 17.36 10.15 11.65
N LEU A 252 18.67 9.91 11.65
CA LEU A 252 19.29 8.91 12.51
C LEU A 252 19.22 9.38 13.97
N SER A 253 18.64 8.56 14.84
CA SER A 253 18.50 8.87 16.27
C SER A 253 19.60 8.22 17.08
N GLN A 254 19.83 6.92 16.89
CA GLN A 254 20.82 6.13 17.62
C GLN A 254 21.43 5.05 16.73
N TYR A 255 22.63 4.61 17.10
CA TYR A 255 23.26 3.44 16.49
C TYR A 255 23.89 2.56 17.57
N LYS A 256 24.07 1.28 17.24
CA LYS A 256 24.76 0.30 18.06
C LYS A 256 25.75 -0.44 17.18
N LYS A 257 27.00 -0.53 17.63
CA LYS A 257 28.01 -1.39 17.02
C LYS A 257 28.04 -2.73 17.74
N ALA A 258 28.58 -3.73 17.07
CA ALA A 258 28.80 -5.05 17.64
C ALA A 258 29.47 -5.02 19.02
N GLY A 259 28.78 -5.57 20.04
CA GLY A 259 29.29 -5.63 21.42
C GLY A 259 29.33 -4.30 22.16
N GLU A 260 28.84 -3.21 21.55
CA GLU A 260 28.78 -1.89 22.18
C GLU A 260 27.37 -1.55 22.69
N GLU A 261 27.28 -0.55 23.56
CA GLU A 261 26.01 0.05 23.95
C GLU A 261 25.44 0.97 22.85
N TRP A 262 24.15 1.26 22.96
CA TRP A 262 23.48 2.23 22.10
C TRP A 262 24.06 3.64 22.29
N LYS A 263 24.42 4.29 21.19
CA LYS A 263 24.98 5.65 21.17
C LYS A 263 24.00 6.60 20.49
N GLY A 264 23.62 7.65 21.21
CA GLY A 264 22.79 8.74 20.69
C GLY A 264 23.53 9.56 19.64
N VAL A 265 22.84 9.90 18.56
CA VAL A 265 23.37 10.70 17.45
C VAL A 265 22.95 12.16 17.59
N GLU A 266 21.82 12.43 18.24
CA GLU A 266 21.40 13.80 18.55
C GLU A 266 22.31 14.40 19.63
N LYS A 267 22.77 15.65 19.42
CA LYS A 267 23.50 16.35 20.47
C LYS A 267 22.59 16.46 21.70
N PRO A 268 23.10 16.24 22.93
CA PRO A 268 22.32 16.48 24.13
C PRO A 268 21.77 17.92 24.06
N ARG A 269 20.45 18.06 24.18
CA ARG A 269 19.82 19.38 24.25
C ARG A 269 20.34 20.03 25.54
N LYS A 270 21.08 21.14 25.40
CA LYS A 270 21.47 22.00 26.51
C LYS A 270 20.24 22.66 27.11
#